data_AF-K0BD80-F1
#
_entry.id   AF-K0BD80-F1
#
_cell.length_a   1.000
_cell.length_b   1.000
_cell.length_c   1.000
_cell.angle_alpha   90.00
_cell.angle_beta   90.00
_cell.angle_gamma   90.00
#
_symmetry.space_group_name_H-M   'P 1'
#
loop_
_entity.id
_entity.type
_entity.pdbx_description
1 polymer ?
#
loop_
_entity_poly.entity_id
_entity_poly.type
_entity_poly.pdbx_seq_one_letter_code
_entity_poly.pdbx_strand_id
1 'polypeptide(L)' 'MHDTESDTFVYQSWPEKFADMLKKIGVDSEPKEIGTDEVEKDDYYSRYFAQTPRMVTNRGCIDIKNSNIDVVQIIQKG' A
#
# COMPACT_ATOMS: atom_id res chain seq x y z
N MET A 1 -28.75 26.81 -0.77
CA MET A 1 -27.28 26.83 -0.73
C MET A 1 -26.86 25.48 -0.17
N HIS A 2 -26.41 24.57 -1.04
CA HIS A 2 -25.73 23.34 -0.61
C HIS A 2 -24.25 23.64 -0.76
N ASP A 3 -23.64 24.12 0.32
CA ASP A 3 -22.19 24.18 0.42
C ASP A 3 -21.72 22.75 0.63
N THR A 4 -21.45 22.04 -0.46
CA THR A 4 -20.62 20.85 -0.43
C THR A 4 -19.22 21.34 -0.11
N GLU A 5 -18.86 21.36 1.17
CA GLU A 5 -17.52 21.71 1.63
C GLU A 5 -16.49 20.91 0.82
N SER A 6 -15.45 21.61 0.33
CA SER A 6 -14.44 21.01 -0.54
C SER A 6 -13.77 19.83 0.17
N ASP A 7 -13.61 18.72 -0.55
CA ASP A 7 -12.77 17.59 -0.14
C ASP A 7 -11.46 18.12 0.45
N THR A 8 -11.36 18.10 1.77
CA THR A 8 -10.12 18.47 2.44
C THR A 8 -9.10 17.42 2.02
N PHE A 9 -8.08 17.82 1.27
CA PHE A 9 -7.01 16.91 0.86
C PHE A 9 -6.33 16.36 2.12
N VAL A 10 -6.74 15.16 2.54
CA VAL A 10 -6.07 14.44 3.62
C VAL A 10 -4.75 13.93 3.03
N TYR A 11 -3.63 14.46 3.53
CA TYR A 11 -2.32 13.95 3.21
C TYR A 11 -2.19 12.55 3.78
N GLN A 12 -2.38 11.54 2.92
CA GLN A 12 -2.25 10.14 3.29
C GLN A 12 -1.17 9.46 2.45
N SER A 13 -0.36 8.65 3.13
CA SER A 13 0.55 7.72 2.48
C SER A 13 -0.23 6.63 1.73
N TRP A 14 0.43 5.91 0.82
CA TRP A 14 -0.21 4.76 0.15
C TRP A 14 -0.63 3.66 1.14
N PRO A 15 0.19 3.28 2.15
CA PRO A 15 -0.22 2.34 3.18
C PRO A 15 -1.47 2.79 3.92
N GLU A 16 -1.58 4.06 4.30
CA GLU A 16 -2.77 4.60 4.97
C GLU A 16 -4.02 4.53 4.09
N LYS A 17 -3.91 4.93 2.81
CA LYS A 17 -5.02 4.81 1.86
C LYS A 17 -5.49 3.37 1.69
N PHE A 18 -4.55 2.43 1.59
CA PHE A 18 -4.89 1.01 1.51
C PHE A 18 -5.49 0.48 2.80
N ALA A 19 -5.00 0.92 3.96
CA ALA A 19 -5.58 0.57 5.25
C ALA A 19 -7.05 1.00 5.33
N ASP A 20 -7.37 2.22 4.92
CA ASP A 20 -8.75 2.72 4.87
C ASP A 20 -9.63 1.94 3.89
N MET A 21 -9.08 1.55 2.73
CA MET A 21 -9.80 0.71 1.77
C MET A 21 -10.07 -0.70 2.32
N LEU A 22 -9.10 -1.30 3.00
CA LEU A 22 -9.24 -2.61 3.64
C LEU A 22 -10.24 -2.57 4.80
N LYS A 23 -10.20 -1.51 5.60
CA LYS A 23 -11.16 -1.28 6.69
C LYS A 23 -12.61 -1.29 6.18
N LYS A 24 -12.86 -0.69 5.01
CA LYS A 24 -14.20 -0.64 4.38
C LYS A 24 -14.76 -2.02 4.00
N ILE A 25 -13.89 -3.00 3.76
CA ILE A 25 -14.29 -4.39 3.48
C ILE A 25 -14.17 -5.31 4.70
N GLY A 26 -13.94 -4.73 5.89
CA GLY A 26 -13.84 -5.48 7.15
C GLY A 26 -12.48 -6.17 7.37
N VAL A 27 -11.44 -5.75 6.65
CA VAL A 27 -10.08 -6.25 6.86
C VAL A 27 -9.32 -5.25 7.73
N ASP A 28 -8.92 -5.70 8.91
CA ASP A 28 -8.07 -4.90 9.80
C ASP A 28 -6.63 -4.96 9.33
N SER A 29 -5.99 -3.79 9.31
CA SER A 29 -4.64 -3.64 8.77
C SER A 29 -3.92 -2.45 9.37
N GLU A 30 -2.60 -2.53 9.45
CA GLU A 30 -1.74 -1.52 10.09
C GLU A 30 -0.67 -1.03 9.11
N PRO A 31 -0.69 0.24 8.69
CA PRO A 31 0.29 0.79 7.76
C PRO A 31 1.65 0.90 8.43
N LYS A 32 2.70 0.52 7.71
CA LYS A 32 4.10 0.67 8.15
C LYS A 32 4.72 1.92 7.59
N GLU A 33 5.68 2.46 8.34
CA GLU A 33 6.52 3.56 7.86
C GLU A 33 7.35 3.08 6.65
N ILE A 34 7.35 3.87 5.58
CA ILE A 34 8.03 3.52 4.33
C ILE A 34 9.54 3.40 4.58
N GLY A 35 10.14 2.33 4.09
CA GLY A 35 11.57 2.03 4.17
C GLY A 35 12.00 1.30 5.44
N THR A 36 11.06 0.97 6.33
CA THR A 36 11.38 0.33 7.62
C THR A 36 11.33 -1.20 7.55
N ASP A 37 10.47 -1.77 6.69
CA ASP A 37 10.29 -3.21 6.61
C ASP A 37 11.41 -3.89 5.78
N GLU A 38 11.75 -5.14 6.11
CA GLU A 38 12.76 -5.90 5.36
C GLU A 38 12.28 -6.23 3.95
N VAL A 39 10.97 -6.45 3.75
CA VAL A 39 10.37 -6.66 2.43
C VAL A 39 10.59 -5.44 1.51
N GLU A 40 10.97 -4.28 2.03
CA GLU A 40 11.24 -3.10 1.21
C GLU A 40 12.61 -3.08 0.54
N LYS A 41 13.51 -3.99 0.95
CA LYS A 41 14.94 -3.95 0.59
C LYS A 41 15.32 -4.89 -0.55
N ASP A 42 14.42 -5.78 -0.95
CA ASP A 42 14.68 -6.77 -2.00
C ASP A 42 14.20 -6.34 -3.38
N ASP A 43 14.77 -6.97 -4.42
CA ASP A 43 14.34 -6.79 -5.81
C ASP A 43 13.16 -7.72 -6.16
N TYR A 44 12.04 -7.14 -6.60
CA TYR A 44 10.81 -7.89 -6.89
C TYR A 44 10.56 -8.08 -8.39
N TYR A 45 10.55 -9.35 -8.81
CA TYR A 45 10.23 -9.75 -10.17
C TYR A 45 8.83 -10.36 -10.24
N SER A 46 7.96 -9.76 -11.05
CA SER A 46 6.65 -10.36 -11.31
C SER A 46 6.78 -11.57 -12.23
N ARG A 47 6.23 -12.72 -11.80
CA ARG A 47 6.19 -13.94 -12.62
C ARG A 47 5.46 -13.76 -13.96
N TYR A 48 4.50 -12.83 -14.03
CA TYR A 48 3.73 -12.54 -15.24
C TYR A 48 4.43 -11.54 -16.18
N PHE A 49 5.50 -10.88 -15.73
CA PHE A 49 6.19 -9.84 -16.49
C PHE A 49 7.70 -10.11 -16.57
N ALA A 50 8.07 -11.36 -16.80
CA ALA A 50 9.43 -11.91 -16.73
C ALA A 50 10.49 -11.21 -17.59
N GLN A 51 10.13 -10.32 -18.52
CA GLN A 51 11.06 -9.67 -19.46
C GLN A 51 11.22 -8.15 -19.28
N THR A 52 10.65 -7.54 -18.24
CA THR A 52 10.93 -6.12 -17.95
C THR A 52 11.59 -6.00 -16.59
N PRO A 53 12.83 -5.50 -16.48
CA PRO A 53 13.31 -4.94 -15.22
C PRO A 53 12.43 -3.72 -14.95
N ARG A 54 11.35 -3.92 -14.21
CA ARG A 54 10.45 -2.83 -13.87
C ARG A 54 11.16 -2.04 -12.81
N MET A 55 11.47 -0.77 -13.09
CA MET A 55 11.67 0.20 -12.03
C MET A 55 10.37 0.20 -11.21
N VAL A 56 10.35 -0.57 -10.12
CA VAL A 56 9.23 -0.61 -9.18
C VAL A 56 9.56 0.37 -8.08
N THR A 57 8.74 1.42 -7.97
CA THR A 57 8.81 2.32 -6.83
C THR A 57 8.06 1.68 -5.69
N ASN A 58 8.79 1.37 -4.63
CA ASN A 58 8.20 0.96 -3.37
C ASN A 58 7.40 2.13 -2.77
N ARG A 59 6.14 1.87 -2.39
CA ARG A 59 5.22 2.84 -1.80
C ARG A 59 4.90 2.51 -0.33
N GLY A 60 5.58 1.54 0.27
CA GLY A 60 5.42 1.12 1.66
C GLY A 60 4.70 -0.22 1.82
N CYS A 61 4.54 -0.63 3.08
CA CYS A 61 3.97 -1.92 3.46
C CYS A 61 2.78 -1.75 4.38
N ILE A 62 1.95 -2.77 4.45
CA ILE A 62 0.84 -2.86 5.38
C ILE A 62 0.74 -4.26 5.97
N ASP A 63 0.60 -4.33 7.30
CA ASP A 63 0.34 -5.59 7.99
C ASP A 63 -1.14 -5.89 7.94
N ILE A 64 -1.50 -7.15 7.67
CA ILE A 64 -2.88 -7.59 7.73
C ILE A 64 -3.09 -8.35 9.04
N LYS A 65 -4.13 -7.99 9.79
CA LYS A 65 -4.48 -8.67 11.03
C LYS A 65 -5.56 -9.72 10.75
N ASN A 66 -5.59 -10.77 11.55
CA ASN A 66 -6.59 -11.85 11.47
C ASN A 66 -6.67 -12.54 10.09
N SER A 67 -5.53 -12.65 9.41
CA SER A 67 -5.40 -13.27 8.09
C SER A 67 -4.18 -14.20 8.08
N ASN A 68 -4.15 -15.12 7.11
CA ASN A 68 -2.96 -15.91 6.79
C ASN A 68 -1.96 -15.13 5.92
N ILE A 69 -2.29 -13.87 5.59
CA ILE A 69 -1.39 -12.94 4.91
C ILE A 69 -0.78 -12.07 6.00
N ASP A 70 0.54 -12.09 6.12
CA ASP A 70 1.22 -11.30 7.14
C ASP A 70 1.39 -9.84 6.69
N VAL A 71 1.99 -9.64 5.52
CA VAL A 71 2.36 -8.33 4.98
C VAL A 71 1.96 -8.21 3.52
N VAL A 72 1.46 -7.03 3.14
CA VAL A 72 1.25 -6.64 1.75
C VAL A 72 2.16 -5.45 1.44
N GLN A 73 3.01 -5.61 0.43
CA GLN A 73 3.84 -4.54 -0.09
C GLN A 73 3.13 -3.81 -1.24
N ILE A 74 3.17 -2.49 -1.22
CA ILE A 74 2.58 -1.65 -2.25
C ILE A 74 3.67 -1.21 -3.20
N ILE A 75 3.60 -1.66 -4.44
CA ILE A 75 4.56 -1.33 -5.50
C ILE A 75 3.87 -0.59 -6.65
N GLN A 76 4.54 0.41 -7.21
CA GLN A 76 4.09 1.12 -8.41
C GLN A 76 5.06 0.85 -9.56
N LYS A 77 4.54 0.48 -10.73
CA LYS A 77 5.34 0.43 -11.95
C LYS A 77 5.71 1.86 -12.38
N GLY A 78 7.00 2.11 -12.57
CA GLY A 78 7.51 3.32 -13.23
C GLY A 78 7.09 3.44 -14.70
#